data_AF-A0AAX3CWS2-F1
#
_entry.id   AF-A0AAX3CWS2-F1
#
_cell.length_a   1.000
_cell.length_b   1.000
_cell.length_c   1.000
_cell.angle_alpha   90.00
_cell.angle_beta   90.00
_cell.angle_gamma   90.00
#
_symmetry.space_group_name_H-M   'P 1'
#
loop_
_entity.id
_entity.type
_entity.pdbx_description
1 polymer ?
#
loop_
_entity_poly.entity_id
_entity_poly.type
_entity_poly.pdbx_seq_one_letter_code
_entity_poly.pdbx_strand_id
1 'polypeptide(L)'
;MNKYIFLLVFFLSGCSMLSFADGSINYGYDKSNHLIYAKKDGKEDVLKFIEDYTGNPSYSFDFFSGSPAIIADSRSLHDSTVYATLKYNDNKFIIDCLYLNVKSKKNGVLVKKGFCSLDMSPAKNYADFIEEKVGKTEDDMDSIDTGLILSGKKNYLPIVIYNSKNKMIYQLYRNKQALLDDDYSVFTLGSDGECDVFVNSPWVVYNNKELEGVEIMSERISDGKIALNKLVPHKVDSNECSLYPAINVIKLKSYFYDSSYKIKKSYLVKGDKVNLLSISADGKWCKVNYINIKNISTNNIMLCADLSI
;
A
#
# COMPACT_ATOMS: atom_id res chain seq x y z
N MET A 1 -62.87 0.54 -55.21
CA MET A 1 -63.74 0.95 -54.09
C MET A 1 -63.27 0.27 -52.82
N ASN A 2 -62.93 1.10 -51.83
CA ASN A 2 -62.52 0.92 -50.43
C ASN A 2 -61.65 -0.27 -49.98
N LYS A 3 -60.37 0.05 -49.74
CA LYS A 3 -59.48 -0.59 -48.78
C LYS A 3 -59.87 -0.16 -47.36
N TYR A 4 -59.99 -1.11 -46.44
CA TYR A 4 -59.94 -0.85 -45.00
C TYR A 4 -58.56 -1.28 -44.49
N ILE A 5 -57.76 -0.33 -44.02
CA ILE A 5 -56.55 -0.58 -43.23
C ILE A 5 -56.88 -0.13 -41.81
N PHE A 6 -56.97 -1.10 -40.89
CA PHE A 6 -57.05 -0.87 -39.46
C PHE A 6 -55.64 -0.56 -38.96
N LEU A 7 -55.41 0.63 -38.41
CA LEU A 7 -54.13 1.01 -37.82
C LEU A 7 -54.26 0.95 -36.30
N LEU A 8 -53.62 -0.05 -35.70
CA LEU A 8 -53.63 -0.32 -34.26
C LEU A 8 -52.50 0.50 -33.61
N VAL A 9 -52.86 1.55 -32.87
CA VAL A 9 -51.90 2.39 -32.13
C VAL A 9 -51.65 1.76 -30.76
N PHE A 10 -50.49 1.12 -30.59
CA PHE A 10 -49.98 0.74 -29.28
C PHE A 10 -49.28 1.94 -28.63
N PHE A 11 -49.87 2.48 -27.56
CA PHE A 11 -49.20 3.40 -26.65
C PHE A 11 -48.19 2.61 -25.80
N LEU A 12 -46.93 2.62 -26.20
CA LEU A 12 -45.82 2.22 -25.32
C LEU A 12 -45.43 3.44 -24.47
N SER A 13 -45.97 3.51 -23.26
CA SER A 13 -45.55 4.47 -22.25
C SER A 13 -44.18 4.03 -21.72
N GLY A 14 -43.11 4.57 -22.32
CA GLY A 14 -41.75 4.38 -21.84
C GLY A 14 -41.53 5.17 -20.55
N CYS A 15 -41.47 4.49 -19.41
CA CYS A 15 -40.89 5.06 -18.20
C CYS A 15 -39.39 5.26 -18.45
N SER A 16 -39.00 6.49 -18.81
CA SER A 16 -37.61 6.92 -18.79
C SER A 16 -37.13 6.94 -17.33
N MET A 17 -36.31 5.96 -16.95
CA MET A 17 -35.53 6.00 -15.73
C MET A 17 -34.52 7.15 -15.87
N LEU A 18 -34.86 8.32 -15.33
CA LEU A 18 -33.92 9.42 -15.16
C LEU A 18 -32.90 9.01 -14.08
N SER A 19 -31.72 8.58 -14.52
CA SER A 19 -30.56 8.53 -13.64
C SER A 19 -30.12 9.98 -13.41
N PHE A 20 -30.45 10.53 -12.25
CA PHE A 20 -29.90 11.80 -11.81
C PHE A 20 -28.42 11.57 -11.49
N ALA A 21 -27.54 12.21 -12.26
CA ALA A 21 -26.14 12.32 -11.88
C ALA A 21 -26.08 13.07 -10.55
N ASP A 22 -25.48 12.43 -9.53
CA ASP A 22 -25.26 13.05 -8.24
C ASP A 22 -24.39 14.31 -8.41
N GLY A 23 -24.77 15.42 -7.78
CA GLY A 23 -24.09 16.71 -7.95
C GLY A 23 -22.62 16.63 -7.51
N SER A 24 -21.72 17.30 -8.25
CA SER A 24 -20.30 17.32 -7.91
C SER A 24 -20.05 18.05 -6.57
N ILE A 25 -19.28 17.43 -5.68
CA ILE A 25 -18.91 18.01 -4.38
C ILE A 25 -17.69 18.92 -4.57
N ASN A 26 -17.80 20.18 -4.16
CA ASN A 26 -16.69 21.13 -4.20
C ASN A 26 -16.01 21.22 -2.83
N TYR A 27 -14.71 20.96 -2.78
CA TYR A 27 -13.90 21.03 -1.56
C TYR A 27 -13.04 22.29 -1.51
N GLY A 28 -12.70 22.73 -0.31
CA GLY A 28 -11.68 23.75 -0.12
C GLY A 28 -11.29 23.94 1.34
N TYR A 29 -10.40 24.89 1.58
CA TYR A 29 -9.91 25.22 2.92
C TYR A 29 -10.00 26.73 3.18
N ASP A 30 -10.74 27.08 4.22
CA ASP A 30 -10.80 28.42 4.79
C ASP A 30 -9.68 28.56 5.83
N LYS A 31 -8.58 29.17 5.40
CA LYS A 31 -7.39 29.42 6.23
C LYS A 31 -7.68 30.34 7.42
N SER A 32 -8.59 31.31 7.26
CA SER A 32 -8.89 32.30 8.29
C SER A 32 -9.68 31.70 9.45
N ASN A 33 -10.54 30.72 9.15
CA ASN A 33 -11.38 30.06 10.16
C ASN A 33 -10.87 28.66 10.56
N HIS A 34 -9.82 28.15 9.90
CA HIS A 34 -9.28 26.81 10.11
C HIS A 34 -10.31 25.71 9.83
N LEU A 35 -10.98 25.80 8.67
CA LEU A 35 -12.07 24.91 8.26
C LEU A 35 -11.83 24.34 6.87
N ILE A 36 -11.78 23.01 6.75
CA ILE A 36 -11.98 22.33 5.47
C ILE A 36 -13.48 22.27 5.21
N TYR A 37 -13.93 22.67 4.01
CA TYR A 37 -15.34 22.67 3.65
C TYR A 37 -15.63 21.75 2.47
N ALA A 38 -16.86 21.22 2.44
CA ALA A 38 -17.43 20.46 1.32
C ALA A 38 -18.79 21.06 0.98
N LYS A 39 -18.97 21.45 -0.28
CA LYS A 39 -20.20 22.05 -0.81
C LYS A 39 -20.89 21.09 -1.76
N LYS A 40 -22.13 20.70 -1.44
CA LYS A 40 -23.00 19.87 -2.28
C LYS A 40 -24.41 20.44 -2.29
N ASP A 41 -24.98 20.67 -3.47
CA ASP A 41 -26.36 21.17 -3.66
C ASP A 41 -26.69 22.43 -2.82
N GLY A 42 -25.74 23.35 -2.70
CA GLY A 42 -25.87 24.58 -1.92
C GLY A 42 -25.76 24.41 -0.40
N LYS A 43 -25.59 23.19 0.10
CA LYS A 43 -25.25 22.91 1.50
C LYS A 43 -23.74 22.85 1.67
N GLU A 44 -23.26 23.41 2.77
CA GLU A 44 -21.86 23.39 3.17
C GLU A 44 -21.73 22.68 4.52
N ASP A 45 -20.84 21.70 4.60
CA ASP A 45 -20.38 21.11 5.84
C ASP A 45 -18.89 21.37 6.03
N VAL A 46 -18.47 21.43 7.29
CA VAL A 46 -17.11 21.82 7.67
C VAL A 46 -16.43 20.82 8.61
N LEU A 47 -15.12 20.68 8.44
CA LEU A 47 -14.20 19.95 9.31
C LEU A 47 -13.17 20.93 9.86
N LYS A 48 -13.05 21.01 11.19
CA LYS A 48 -12.02 21.83 11.83
C LYS A 48 -10.64 21.24 11.54
N PHE A 49 -9.74 22.05 11.03
CA PHE A 49 -8.38 21.67 10.66
C PHE A 49 -7.44 22.87 10.77
N ILE A 50 -6.40 22.71 11.59
CA ILE A 50 -5.39 23.75 11.81
C ILE A 50 -4.12 23.28 11.11
N GLU A 51 -3.62 24.10 10.17
CA GLU A 51 -2.29 23.91 9.61
C GLU A 51 -1.23 24.15 10.70
N ASP A 52 -0.25 23.27 10.77
CA ASP A 52 0.92 23.42 11.64
C ASP A 52 2.16 23.13 10.83
N TYR A 53 2.82 24.20 10.37
CA TYR A 53 4.07 24.08 9.60
C TYR A 53 5.32 23.95 10.48
N THR A 54 5.16 24.03 11.81
CA THR A 54 6.27 24.03 12.78
C THR A 54 6.37 22.73 13.57
N GLY A 55 5.28 21.97 13.62
CA GLY A 55 5.21 20.66 14.25
C GLY A 55 6.02 19.58 13.52
N ASN A 56 6.14 18.44 14.18
CA ASN A 56 6.72 17.22 13.61
C ASN A 56 5.90 16.02 14.10
N PRO A 57 4.90 15.55 13.33
CA PRO A 57 4.63 15.95 11.94
C PRO A 57 4.07 17.36 11.82
N SER A 58 4.41 18.01 10.71
CA SER A 58 3.73 19.22 10.22
C SER A 58 2.47 18.83 9.46
N TYR A 59 1.43 19.66 9.52
CA TYR A 59 0.13 19.40 8.90
C TYR A 59 -0.25 20.50 7.91
N SER A 60 -0.67 20.10 6.72
CA SER A 60 -1.21 21.00 5.69
C SER A 60 -2.43 20.40 4.98
N PHE A 61 -3.15 21.21 4.21
CA PHE A 61 -4.26 20.76 3.38
C PHE A 61 -3.97 21.04 1.91
N ASP A 62 -4.11 20.01 1.07
CA ASP A 62 -4.06 20.12 -0.39
C ASP A 62 -4.83 18.95 -1.01
N PHE A 63 -4.54 18.60 -2.26
CA PHE A 63 -5.14 17.50 -2.99
C PHE A 63 -4.08 16.44 -3.31
N PHE A 64 -4.45 15.18 -3.11
CA PHE A 64 -3.65 14.03 -3.52
C PHE A 64 -4.46 13.15 -4.47
N SER A 65 -3.93 12.93 -5.68
CA SER A 65 -4.59 12.17 -6.73
C SER A 65 -6.03 12.62 -7.04
N GLY A 66 -6.26 13.94 -6.99
CA GLY A 66 -7.56 14.57 -7.28
C GLY A 66 -8.51 14.64 -6.09
N SER A 67 -8.21 13.98 -4.96
CA SER A 67 -9.02 14.01 -3.75
C SER A 67 -8.48 15.02 -2.74
N PRO A 68 -9.34 15.75 -1.99
CA PRO A 68 -8.88 16.60 -0.89
C PRO A 68 -8.15 15.76 0.15
N ALA A 69 -7.07 16.24 0.74
CA ALA A 69 -6.23 15.48 1.64
C ALA A 69 -5.66 16.33 2.78
N ILE A 70 -5.63 15.75 3.97
CA ILE A 70 -4.77 16.22 5.05
C ILE A 70 -3.40 15.60 4.82
N ILE A 71 -2.37 16.44 4.72
CA ILE A 71 -0.99 16.04 4.50
C ILE A 71 -0.24 16.15 5.81
N ALA A 72 0.44 15.08 6.21
CA ALA A 72 1.31 15.07 7.37
C ALA A 72 2.74 14.75 6.94
N ASP A 73 3.65 15.68 7.19
CA ASP A 73 5.08 15.56 6.86
C ASP A 73 5.90 15.49 8.14
N SER A 74 6.65 14.40 8.32
CA SER A 74 7.58 14.20 9.45
C SER A 74 9.00 13.98 8.95
N ARG A 75 9.96 14.56 9.69
CA ARG A 75 11.40 14.46 9.41
C ARG A 75 12.20 14.00 10.63
N SER A 76 11.53 13.35 11.59
CA SER A 76 12.14 12.87 12.84
C SER A 76 13.05 11.64 12.61
N LEU A 77 12.77 10.54 13.32
CA LEU A 77 13.45 9.24 13.17
C LEU A 77 13.43 8.72 11.73
N HIS A 78 12.36 8.99 11.00
CA HIS A 78 12.18 8.63 9.60
C HIS A 78 11.77 9.87 8.81
N ASP A 79 11.92 9.80 7.49
CA ASP A 79 11.31 10.78 6.60
C ASP A 79 9.97 10.21 6.15
N SER A 80 8.87 10.86 6.49
CA SER A 80 7.54 10.40 6.08
C SER A 80 6.68 11.54 5.56
N THR A 81 5.95 11.24 4.49
CA THR A 81 4.87 12.06 3.97
C THR A 81 3.62 11.19 3.88
N VAL A 82 2.55 11.66 4.49
CA VAL A 82 1.27 10.96 4.56
C VAL A 82 0.18 11.79 3.93
N TYR A 83 -0.63 11.17 3.07
CA TYR A 83 -1.81 11.78 2.47
C TYR A 83 -3.06 11.06 2.98
N ALA A 84 -3.77 11.68 3.92
CA ALA A 84 -5.08 11.21 4.39
C ALA A 84 -6.17 11.87 3.53
N THR A 85 -6.58 11.19 2.47
CA THR A 85 -7.63 11.69 1.56
C THR A 85 -9.00 11.66 2.24
N LEU A 86 -9.73 12.74 2.04
CA LEU A 86 -11.05 12.96 2.60
C LEU A 86 -12.12 12.66 1.55
N LYS A 87 -13.23 12.12 2.01
CA LYS A 87 -14.46 12.00 1.24
C LYS A 87 -15.60 12.57 2.07
N TYR A 88 -16.54 13.20 1.37
CA TYR A 88 -17.76 13.71 1.98
C TYR A 88 -18.90 12.80 1.54
N ASN A 89 -19.49 12.10 2.50
CA ASN A 89 -20.61 11.20 2.28
C ASN A 89 -21.57 11.29 3.47
N ASP A 90 -22.88 11.19 3.21
CA ASP A 90 -23.92 11.20 4.25
C ASP A 90 -23.79 12.35 5.26
N ASN A 91 -23.49 13.56 4.76
CA ASN A 91 -23.27 14.78 5.53
C ASN A 91 -22.11 14.69 6.56
N LYS A 92 -21.08 13.90 6.26
CA LYS A 92 -19.91 13.73 7.12
C LYS A 92 -18.63 13.63 6.31
N PHE A 93 -17.55 14.15 6.90
CA PHE A 93 -16.19 13.88 6.44
C PHE A 93 -15.70 12.55 6.98
N ILE A 94 -15.20 11.73 6.07
CA ILE A 94 -14.53 10.47 6.35
C ILE A 94 -13.13 10.47 5.74
N ILE A 95 -12.23 9.69 6.30
CA ILE A 95 -10.95 9.35 5.64
C ILE A 95 -11.22 8.15 4.74
N ASP A 96 -11.02 8.32 3.43
CA ASP A 96 -11.29 7.29 2.42
C ASP A 96 -10.04 6.44 2.15
N CYS A 97 -8.93 7.12 1.84
CA CYS A 97 -7.63 6.49 1.69
C CYS A 97 -6.54 7.16 2.53
N LEU A 98 -5.58 6.35 2.97
CA LEU A 98 -4.34 6.78 3.60
C LEU A 98 -3.15 6.32 2.77
N TYR A 99 -2.39 7.26 2.22
CA TYR A 99 -1.17 7.00 1.46
C TYR A 99 0.06 7.37 2.30
N LEU A 100 1.00 6.44 2.43
CA LEU A 100 2.21 6.57 3.22
C LEU A 100 3.43 6.46 2.30
N ASN A 101 4.26 7.49 2.29
CA ASN A 101 5.60 7.48 1.70
C ASN A 101 6.61 7.61 2.84
N VAL A 102 7.24 6.51 3.25
CA VAL A 102 8.11 6.46 4.45
C VAL A 102 9.47 5.92 4.05
N LYS A 103 10.53 6.69 4.32
CA LYS A 103 11.93 6.29 4.18
C LYS A 103 12.54 6.04 5.55
N SER A 104 13.00 4.81 5.78
CA SER A 104 13.72 4.49 7.00
C SER A 104 15.15 5.03 6.96
N LYS A 105 15.49 5.91 7.91
CA LYS A 105 16.86 6.36 8.15
C LYS A 105 17.71 5.29 8.84
N LYS A 106 17.09 4.24 9.39
CA LYS A 106 17.78 3.16 10.12
C LYS A 106 18.40 2.14 9.17
N ASN A 107 17.65 1.69 8.17
CA ASN A 107 18.10 0.61 7.28
C ASN A 107 18.01 0.95 5.78
N GLY A 108 17.52 2.14 5.43
CA GLY A 108 17.44 2.63 4.05
C GLY A 108 16.25 2.10 3.26
N VAL A 109 15.35 1.31 3.84
CA VAL A 109 14.15 0.85 3.10
C VAL A 109 13.22 2.04 2.85
N LEU A 110 12.71 2.17 1.63
CA LEU A 110 11.60 3.06 1.26
C LEU A 110 10.31 2.26 1.10
N VAL A 111 9.21 2.77 1.64
CA VAL A 111 7.87 2.18 1.51
C VAL A 111 6.91 3.24 0.96
N LYS A 112 6.30 2.94 -0.20
CA LYS A 112 5.15 3.69 -0.74
C LYS A 112 3.91 2.79 -0.78
N LYS A 113 2.96 3.02 0.13
CA LYS A 113 1.74 2.20 0.22
C LYS A 113 0.47 3.02 0.46
N GLY A 114 -0.63 2.60 -0.13
CA GLY A 114 -1.96 3.19 0.09
C GLY A 114 -2.92 2.19 0.75
N PHE A 115 -3.78 2.66 1.63
CA PHE A 115 -4.90 1.88 2.17
C PHE A 115 -6.20 2.63 1.89
N CYS A 116 -7.04 2.09 1.03
CA CYS A 116 -8.28 2.70 0.56
C CYS A 116 -9.52 1.96 1.05
N SER A 117 -10.68 2.59 0.86
CA SER A 117 -11.97 2.12 1.34
C SER A 117 -11.98 1.94 2.86
N LEU A 118 -11.35 2.87 3.58
CA LEU A 118 -11.28 2.86 5.04
C LEU A 118 -12.61 3.22 5.70
N ASP A 119 -13.42 4.06 5.03
CA ASP A 119 -14.68 4.62 5.53
C ASP A 119 -14.59 5.13 6.99
N MET A 120 -13.44 5.69 7.38
CA MET A 120 -13.19 6.03 8.78
C MET A 120 -13.93 7.31 9.15
N SER A 121 -14.84 7.20 10.11
CA SER A 121 -15.62 8.31 10.68
C SER A 121 -15.47 8.33 12.21
N PRO A 122 -15.33 9.52 12.83
CA PRO A 122 -15.20 10.83 12.21
C PRO A 122 -13.74 11.13 11.80
N ALA A 123 -13.55 11.88 10.72
CA ALA A 123 -12.22 12.36 10.31
C ALA A 123 -11.53 13.30 11.32
N LYS A 124 -12.22 13.71 12.40
CA LYS A 124 -11.66 14.61 13.44
C LYS A 124 -10.44 14.03 14.16
N ASN A 125 -10.31 12.70 14.23
CA ASN A 125 -9.20 12.02 14.89
C ASN A 125 -8.13 11.60 13.88
N TYR A 126 -7.93 12.38 12.82
CA TYR A 126 -6.98 12.06 11.75
C TYR A 126 -5.54 11.91 12.26
N ALA A 127 -5.13 12.71 13.24
CA ALA A 127 -3.77 12.72 13.76
C ALA A 127 -3.41 11.38 14.40
N ASP A 128 -4.19 10.93 15.39
CA ASP A 128 -4.01 9.63 16.06
C ASP A 128 -4.02 8.47 15.06
N PHE A 129 -4.92 8.53 14.07
CA PHE A 129 -5.00 7.51 13.02
C PHE A 129 -3.77 7.48 12.12
N ILE A 130 -3.28 8.65 11.69
CA ILE A 130 -2.05 8.77 10.91
C ILE A 130 -0.87 8.23 11.72
N GLU A 131 -0.73 8.64 12.97
CA GLU A 131 0.35 8.22 13.86
C GLU A 131 0.38 6.71 14.05
N GLU A 132 -0.76 6.07 14.34
CA GLU A 132 -0.86 4.62 14.49
C GLU A 132 -0.38 3.88 13.22
N LYS A 133 -0.82 4.35 12.04
CA LYS A 133 -0.49 3.70 10.76
C LYS A 133 0.95 3.92 10.33
N VAL A 134 1.50 5.11 10.60
CA VAL A 134 2.91 5.42 10.37
C VAL A 134 3.78 4.59 11.29
N GLY A 135 3.53 4.61 12.60
CA GLY A 135 4.33 3.86 13.59
C GLY A 135 4.39 2.37 13.29
N LYS A 136 3.25 1.75 12.94
CA LYS A 136 3.24 0.35 12.50
C LYS A 136 4.08 0.11 11.24
N THR A 137 4.05 1.05 10.31
CA THR A 137 4.84 0.97 9.06
C THR A 137 6.33 1.07 9.33
N GLU A 138 6.71 2.01 10.19
CA GLU A 138 8.09 2.25 10.64
C GLU A 138 8.64 1.00 11.35
N ASP A 139 7.88 0.44 12.30
CA ASP A 139 8.26 -0.79 13.01
C ASP A 139 8.49 -1.97 12.06
N ASP A 140 7.56 -2.18 11.12
CA ASP A 140 7.65 -3.27 10.14
C ASP A 140 8.87 -3.09 9.24
N MET A 141 9.09 -1.90 8.68
CA MET A 141 10.18 -1.64 7.74
C MET A 141 11.54 -1.63 8.42
N ASP A 142 11.66 -1.11 9.65
CA ASP A 142 12.90 -1.05 10.43
C ASP A 142 13.40 -2.42 10.89
N SER A 143 12.53 -3.42 10.82
CA SER A 143 12.84 -4.79 11.16
C SER A 143 13.53 -5.55 10.02
N ILE A 144 13.48 -5.05 8.77
CA ILE A 144 14.07 -5.71 7.61
C ILE A 144 15.60 -5.65 7.68
N ASP A 145 16.26 -6.80 7.50
CA ASP A 145 17.71 -6.86 7.40
C ASP A 145 18.19 -6.36 6.02
N THR A 146 18.88 -5.22 6.02
CA THR A 146 19.59 -4.71 4.84
C THR A 146 21.11 -4.92 4.94
N GLY A 147 21.59 -5.51 6.03
CA GLY A 147 23.02 -5.71 6.29
C GLY A 147 23.70 -6.59 5.23
N LEU A 148 23.03 -7.64 4.76
CA LEU A 148 23.58 -8.53 3.73
C LEU A 148 23.81 -7.83 2.39
N ILE A 149 22.89 -6.97 1.95
CA ILE A 149 23.05 -6.21 0.70
C ILE A 149 24.06 -5.07 0.85
N LEU A 150 24.05 -4.37 2.00
CA LEU A 150 24.98 -3.27 2.26
C LEU A 150 26.45 -3.72 2.37
N SER A 151 26.67 -4.93 2.89
CA SER A 151 27.99 -5.57 2.97
C SER A 151 28.43 -6.26 1.68
N GLY A 152 27.55 -6.39 0.68
CA GLY A 152 27.82 -7.10 -0.57
C GLY A 152 27.79 -8.63 -0.47
N LYS A 153 27.35 -9.18 0.67
CA LYS A 153 27.15 -10.63 0.83
C LYS A 153 25.96 -11.15 0.02
N LYS A 154 24.98 -10.27 -0.24
CA LYS A 154 23.86 -10.48 -1.17
C LYS A 154 23.88 -9.41 -2.24
N ASN A 155 23.59 -9.82 -3.48
CA ASN A 155 23.57 -8.91 -4.61
C ASN A 155 22.26 -8.15 -4.75
N TYR A 156 21.18 -8.59 -4.09
CA TYR A 156 19.85 -7.99 -4.18
C TYR A 156 19.07 -8.22 -2.87
N LEU A 157 18.01 -7.45 -2.65
CA LEU A 157 17.15 -7.55 -1.47
C LEU A 157 15.68 -7.64 -1.90
N PRO A 158 15.06 -8.83 -1.79
CA PRO A 158 13.62 -9.01 -1.94
C PRO A 158 12.91 -8.83 -0.58
N ILE A 159 11.79 -8.12 -0.57
CA ILE A 159 10.94 -7.91 0.61
C ILE A 159 9.50 -8.24 0.21
N VAL A 160 8.98 -9.38 0.66
CA VAL A 160 7.58 -9.78 0.50
C VAL A 160 6.70 -8.80 1.27
N ILE A 161 5.76 -8.17 0.57
CA ILE A 161 4.85 -7.15 1.14
C ILE A 161 3.38 -7.59 1.09
N TYR A 162 3.05 -8.58 0.26
CA TYR A 162 1.72 -9.13 0.17
C TYR A 162 1.76 -10.61 -0.22
N ASN A 163 0.86 -11.39 0.38
CA ASN A 163 0.67 -12.78 -0.01
C ASN A 163 -0.80 -13.18 0.06
N SER A 164 -1.26 -13.89 -0.97
CA SER A 164 -2.61 -14.41 -1.11
C SER A 164 -2.58 -15.82 -1.69
N LYS A 165 -3.74 -16.40 -2.02
CA LYS A 165 -3.77 -17.70 -2.69
C LYS A 165 -3.29 -17.64 -4.14
N ASN A 166 -3.55 -16.53 -4.81
CA ASN A 166 -3.35 -16.41 -6.25
C ASN A 166 -2.13 -15.59 -6.63
N LYS A 167 -1.66 -14.72 -5.71
CA LYS A 167 -0.66 -13.71 -6.00
C LYS A 167 0.22 -13.43 -4.79
N MET A 168 1.53 -13.33 -5.03
CA MET A 168 2.50 -12.79 -4.10
C MET A 168 3.08 -11.49 -4.68
N ILE A 169 3.32 -10.50 -3.82
CA ILE A 169 3.95 -9.25 -4.22
C ILE A 169 5.17 -9.04 -3.33
N TYR A 170 6.29 -8.68 -3.94
CA TYR A 170 7.49 -8.29 -3.22
C TYR A 170 8.14 -7.08 -3.86
N GLN A 171 8.69 -6.22 -3.00
CA GLN A 171 9.57 -5.14 -3.36
C GLN A 171 10.98 -5.69 -3.58
N LEU A 172 11.69 -5.19 -4.59
CA LEU A 172 13.03 -5.63 -4.94
C LEU A 172 13.97 -4.45 -5.13
N TYR A 173 15.04 -4.43 -4.34
CA TYR A 173 16.24 -3.66 -4.64
C TYR A 173 17.23 -4.56 -5.37
N ARG A 174 17.54 -4.24 -6.62
CA ARG A 174 18.37 -5.10 -7.50
C ARG A 174 19.83 -5.15 -7.10
N ASN A 175 20.30 -4.15 -6.37
CA ASN A 175 21.67 -4.03 -5.86
C ASN A 175 21.75 -3.01 -4.72
N LYS A 176 22.94 -2.92 -4.11
CA LYS A 176 23.23 -1.98 -3.02
C LYS A 176 22.94 -0.53 -3.42
N GLN A 177 23.30 -0.13 -4.64
CA GLN A 177 23.12 1.24 -5.10
C GLN A 177 21.63 1.58 -5.22
N ALA A 178 20.82 0.65 -5.71
CA ALA A 178 19.37 0.78 -5.80
C ALA A 178 18.71 1.07 -4.42
N LEU A 179 19.21 0.42 -3.34
CA LEU A 179 18.77 0.71 -1.96
C LEU A 179 19.16 2.13 -1.49
N LEU A 180 20.35 2.60 -1.87
CA LEU A 180 20.84 3.93 -1.50
C LEU A 180 20.13 5.04 -2.29
N ASP A 181 19.75 4.76 -3.53
CA ASP A 181 19.12 5.72 -4.46
C ASP A 181 17.59 5.70 -4.42
N ASP A 182 16.99 4.93 -3.50
CA ASP A 182 15.53 4.79 -3.41
C ASP A 182 14.87 4.20 -4.66
N ASP A 183 15.63 3.44 -5.44
CA ASP A 183 15.19 2.78 -6.66
C ASP A 183 14.86 1.31 -6.38
N TYR A 184 13.57 1.00 -6.31
CA TYR A 184 13.10 -0.37 -6.23
C TYR A 184 12.08 -0.66 -7.33
N SER A 185 11.94 -1.96 -7.60
CA SER A 185 10.85 -2.48 -8.42
C SER A 185 9.87 -3.25 -7.53
N VAL A 186 8.60 -3.31 -7.94
CA VAL A 186 7.62 -4.23 -7.36
C VAL A 186 7.43 -5.37 -8.33
N PHE A 187 7.52 -6.59 -7.80
CA PHE A 187 7.34 -7.83 -8.53
C PHE A 187 6.04 -8.46 -8.08
N THR A 188 5.25 -8.97 -9.02
CA THR A 188 4.09 -9.81 -8.69
C THR A 188 4.23 -11.18 -9.33
N LEU A 189 4.10 -12.20 -8.49
CA LEU A 189 4.18 -13.60 -8.89
C LEU A 189 2.79 -14.24 -8.76
N GLY A 190 2.23 -14.65 -9.89
CA GLY A 190 0.99 -15.41 -9.98
C GLY A 190 1.19 -16.87 -9.58
N SER A 191 0.11 -17.54 -9.18
CA SER A 191 0.11 -18.97 -8.83
C SER A 191 0.38 -19.89 -10.03
N ASP A 192 0.15 -19.39 -11.24
CA ASP A 192 0.47 -20.01 -12.53
C ASP A 192 1.92 -19.77 -12.98
N GLY A 193 2.69 -18.99 -12.22
CA GLY A 193 4.06 -18.62 -12.53
C GLY A 193 4.19 -17.36 -13.38
N GLU A 194 3.09 -16.63 -13.64
CA GLU A 194 3.13 -15.29 -14.25
C GLU A 194 3.98 -14.36 -13.39
N CYS A 195 4.87 -13.60 -14.03
CA CYS A 195 5.77 -12.67 -13.37
C CYS A 195 5.65 -11.30 -14.01
N ASP A 196 5.14 -10.35 -13.25
CA ASP A 196 4.99 -8.97 -13.66
C ASP A 196 5.95 -8.08 -12.88
N VAL A 197 6.57 -7.14 -13.59
CA VAL A 197 7.56 -6.22 -13.03
C VAL A 197 7.11 -4.77 -13.23
N PHE A 198 7.14 -4.02 -12.14
CA PHE A 198 6.75 -2.62 -12.04
C PHE A 198 7.94 -1.81 -11.53
N VAL A 199 8.48 -0.91 -12.33
CA VAL A 199 9.72 -0.17 -12.05
C VAL A 199 9.46 1.24 -11.53
N ASN A 200 10.52 1.99 -11.19
CA ASN A 200 10.47 3.39 -10.72
C ASN A 200 9.74 3.56 -9.38
N SER A 201 10.00 2.67 -8.42
CA SER A 201 9.53 2.77 -7.03
C SER A 201 8.03 3.08 -6.92
N PRO A 202 7.16 2.20 -7.46
CA PRO A 202 5.73 2.47 -7.54
C PRO A 202 5.05 2.34 -6.17
N TRP A 203 3.83 2.88 -6.09
CA TRP A 203 2.93 2.70 -4.95
C TRP A 203 2.25 1.35 -5.01
N VAL A 204 2.06 0.72 -3.84
CA VAL A 204 1.21 -0.45 -3.67
C VAL A 204 -0.02 -0.06 -2.86
N VAL A 205 -1.19 -0.04 -3.51
CA VAL A 205 -2.45 0.45 -2.94
C VAL A 205 -3.37 -0.73 -2.66
N TYR A 206 -3.73 -0.90 -1.39
CA TYR A 206 -4.64 -1.92 -0.87
C TYR A 206 -6.06 -1.34 -0.77
N ASN A 207 -7.03 -2.00 -1.39
CA ASN A 207 -8.45 -1.71 -1.27
C ASN A 207 -9.10 -2.70 -0.30
N ASN A 208 -9.54 -2.22 0.86
CA ASN A 208 -10.04 -3.09 1.92
C ASN A 208 -11.42 -3.72 1.64
N LYS A 209 -12.15 -3.26 0.62
CA LYS A 209 -13.47 -3.81 0.25
C LYS A 209 -13.40 -4.97 -0.75
N GLU A 210 -12.26 -5.12 -1.42
CA GLU A 210 -12.09 -6.12 -2.49
C GLU A 210 -11.22 -7.28 -2.00
N LEU A 211 -11.68 -8.51 -2.21
CA LEU A 211 -10.84 -9.70 -2.06
C LEU A 211 -9.68 -9.60 -3.06
N GLU A 212 -8.45 -9.50 -2.54
CA GLU A 212 -7.23 -9.33 -3.35
C GLU A 212 -7.13 -7.99 -4.10
N GLY A 213 -7.83 -6.94 -3.62
CA GLY A 213 -7.76 -5.59 -4.17
C GLY A 213 -6.41 -4.90 -3.95
N VAL A 214 -5.37 -5.32 -4.67
CA VAL A 214 -4.05 -4.68 -4.63
C VAL A 214 -3.68 -4.15 -6.00
N GLU A 215 -3.54 -2.84 -6.09
CA GLU A 215 -3.16 -2.11 -7.30
C GLU A 215 -1.74 -1.56 -7.17
N ILE A 216 -1.03 -1.53 -8.29
CA ILE A 216 0.30 -0.92 -8.38
C ILE A 216 0.17 0.35 -9.21
N MET A 217 0.60 1.48 -8.66
CA MET A 217 0.39 2.80 -9.25
C MET A 217 1.71 3.56 -9.41
N SER A 218 1.81 4.33 -10.48
CA SER A 218 2.89 5.32 -10.67
C SER A 218 2.46 6.70 -10.21
N GLU A 219 3.43 7.47 -9.72
CA GLU A 219 3.26 8.90 -9.53
C GLU A 219 3.45 9.63 -10.85
N ARG A 220 2.55 10.57 -11.12
CA ARG A 220 2.73 11.60 -12.14
C ARG A 220 2.64 12.96 -11.46
N ILE A 221 3.68 13.77 -11.62
CA ILE A 221 3.69 15.14 -11.13
C ILE A 221 3.35 16.06 -12.31
N SER A 222 2.33 16.90 -12.13
CA SER A 222 1.94 17.95 -13.08
C SER A 222 1.56 19.20 -12.29
N ASP A 223 2.18 20.33 -12.61
CA ASP A 223 1.91 21.62 -11.95
C ASP A 223 2.01 21.56 -10.41
N GLY A 224 3.00 20.82 -9.90
CA GLY A 224 3.20 20.63 -8.46
C GLY A 224 2.23 19.66 -7.79
N LYS A 225 1.23 19.13 -8.52
CA LYS A 225 0.25 18.17 -7.99
C LYS A 225 0.65 16.74 -8.31
N ILE A 226 0.47 15.86 -7.33
CA ILE A 226 0.72 14.42 -7.47
C ILE A 226 -0.59 13.72 -7.87
N ALA A 227 -0.53 12.96 -8.96
CA ALA A 227 -1.59 12.06 -9.39
C ALA A 227 -1.07 10.62 -9.44
N LEU A 228 -1.90 9.68 -8.97
CA LEU A 228 -1.60 8.26 -9.10
C LEU A 228 -2.30 7.68 -10.33
N ASN A 229 -1.55 6.99 -11.17
CA ASN A 229 -2.10 6.27 -12.32
C ASN A 229 -1.79 4.77 -12.18
N LYS A 230 -2.80 3.95 -12.44
CA LYS A 230 -2.64 2.49 -12.49
C LYS A 230 -1.53 2.13 -13.48
N LEU A 231 -0.53 1.39 -13.00
CA LEU A 231 0.56 0.93 -13.83
C LEU A 231 0.17 -0.37 -14.52
N VAL A 232 0.60 -0.51 -15.78
CA VAL A 232 0.58 -1.78 -16.50
C VAL A 232 1.99 -2.36 -16.42
N PRO A 233 2.16 -3.66 -16.10
CA PRO A 233 3.48 -4.25 -15.99
C PRO A 233 4.22 -4.25 -17.32
N HIS A 234 5.54 -4.17 -17.25
CA HIS A 234 6.37 -4.44 -18.42
C HIS A 234 6.33 -5.95 -18.70
N LYS A 235 5.87 -6.34 -19.90
CA LYS A 235 6.03 -7.72 -20.37
C LYS A 235 7.51 -7.95 -20.62
N VAL A 236 8.13 -8.82 -19.80
CA VAL A 236 9.52 -9.23 -19.99
C VAL A 236 9.53 -10.67 -20.50
N ASP A 237 10.27 -10.94 -21.57
CA ASP A 237 10.35 -12.26 -22.20
C ASP A 237 11.07 -13.31 -21.32
N SER A 238 11.81 -12.87 -20.31
CA SER A 238 12.47 -13.70 -19.30
C SER A 238 11.75 -13.58 -17.96
N ASN A 239 11.50 -14.71 -17.28
CA ASN A 239 10.89 -14.74 -15.95
C ASN A 239 11.83 -14.11 -14.89
N GLU A 240 11.80 -12.77 -14.77
CA GLU A 240 12.66 -12.02 -13.84
C GLU A 240 12.48 -12.46 -12.39
N CYS A 241 11.29 -12.94 -12.01
CA CYS A 241 11.02 -13.46 -10.67
C CYS A 241 11.93 -14.65 -10.31
N SER A 242 12.40 -15.40 -11.32
CA SER A 242 13.36 -16.49 -11.14
C SER A 242 14.81 -16.00 -10.95
N LEU A 243 15.14 -14.82 -11.48
CA LEU A 243 16.47 -14.19 -11.30
C LEU A 243 16.60 -13.57 -9.90
N TYR A 244 15.49 -13.06 -9.36
CA TYR A 244 15.44 -12.38 -8.07
C TYR A 244 14.44 -13.03 -7.12
N PRO A 245 14.60 -14.31 -6.77
CA PRO A 245 13.66 -14.99 -5.90
C PRO A 245 13.71 -14.44 -4.48
N ALA A 246 12.53 -14.31 -3.86
CA ALA A 246 12.41 -14.08 -2.42
C ALA A 246 13.05 -15.22 -1.61
N ILE A 247 13.55 -14.87 -0.41
CA ILE A 247 14.11 -15.86 0.52
C ILE A 247 13.04 -16.88 0.84
N ASN A 248 13.39 -18.15 0.71
CA ASN A 248 12.44 -19.25 0.86
C ASN A 248 12.99 -20.41 1.66
N VAL A 249 12.05 -21.21 2.16
CA VAL A 249 12.35 -22.45 2.85
C VAL A 249 12.80 -23.52 1.86
N ILE A 250 14.00 -24.09 2.08
CA ILE A 250 14.59 -25.08 1.18
C ILE A 250 14.32 -26.53 1.63
N LYS A 251 14.00 -26.74 2.92
CA LYS A 251 13.67 -28.06 3.47
C LYS A 251 12.20 -28.39 3.30
N LEU A 252 11.86 -29.68 3.29
CA LEU A 252 10.46 -30.13 3.24
C LEU A 252 9.63 -29.57 4.40
N LYS A 253 10.24 -29.42 5.58
CA LYS A 253 9.61 -28.91 6.78
C LYS A 253 10.62 -28.16 7.62
N SER A 254 10.29 -26.93 8.00
CA SER A 254 11.13 -26.07 8.83
C SER A 254 10.30 -25.47 9.95
N TYR A 255 10.66 -25.81 11.18
CA TYR A 255 9.88 -25.42 12.35
C TYR A 255 10.19 -24.00 12.80
N PHE A 256 9.19 -23.36 13.41
CA PHE A 256 9.43 -22.15 14.18
C PHE A 256 9.92 -22.50 15.58
N TYR A 257 10.67 -21.56 16.17
CA TYR A 257 11.22 -21.66 17.51
C TYR A 257 10.72 -20.49 18.38
N ASP A 258 10.60 -20.72 19.68
CA ASP A 258 10.38 -19.65 20.66
C ASP A 258 11.69 -18.93 21.03
N SER A 259 11.61 -17.92 21.90
CA SER A 259 12.77 -17.14 22.36
C SER A 259 13.79 -17.97 23.16
N SER A 260 13.37 -19.13 23.66
CA SER A 260 14.22 -20.10 24.36
C SER A 260 14.72 -21.21 23.42
N TYR A 261 14.55 -21.03 22.11
CA TYR A 261 14.93 -21.97 21.05
C TYR A 261 14.28 -23.35 21.18
N LYS A 262 13.08 -23.43 21.73
CA LYS A 262 12.24 -24.63 21.71
C LYS A 262 11.33 -24.64 20.49
N ILE A 263 11.17 -25.81 19.90
CA ILE A 263 10.34 -26.02 18.71
C ILE A 263 8.87 -25.71 19.02
N LYS A 264 8.24 -24.88 18.18
CA LYS A 264 6.80 -24.66 18.14
C LYS A 264 6.13 -25.70 17.23
N LYS A 265 4.83 -25.94 17.45
CA LYS A 265 4.04 -26.85 16.60
C LYS A 265 3.85 -26.32 15.16
N SER A 266 4.00 -25.03 14.96
CA SER A 266 3.91 -24.38 13.65
C SER A 266 5.22 -24.50 12.88
N TYR A 267 5.10 -24.64 11.57
CA TYR A 267 6.21 -24.83 10.64
C TYR A 267 5.86 -24.24 9.28
N LEU A 268 6.89 -24.02 8.48
CA LEU A 268 6.81 -23.73 7.06
C LEU A 268 7.25 -24.95 6.25
N VAL A 269 6.81 -25.01 5.00
CA VAL A 269 7.15 -26.06 4.05
C VAL A 269 8.04 -25.52 2.94
N LYS A 270 8.66 -26.43 2.20
CA LYS A 270 9.53 -26.07 1.07
C LYS A 270 8.83 -25.10 0.12
N GLY A 271 9.48 -24.00 -0.19
CA GLY A 271 8.99 -22.98 -1.12
C GLY A 271 8.34 -21.79 -0.45
N ASP A 272 7.89 -21.90 0.81
CA ASP A 272 7.31 -20.78 1.57
C ASP A 272 8.31 -19.62 1.62
N LYS A 273 7.82 -18.40 1.36
CA LYS A 273 8.65 -17.18 1.30
C LYS A 273 8.63 -16.43 2.63
N VAL A 274 9.77 -15.86 2.99
CA VAL A 274 9.93 -15.08 4.22
C VAL A 274 10.79 -13.86 3.97
N ASN A 275 10.64 -12.83 4.80
CA ASN A 275 11.59 -11.73 4.90
C ASN A 275 12.58 -12.03 6.02
N LEU A 276 13.87 -11.80 5.75
CA LEU A 276 14.89 -11.87 6.79
C LEU A 276 14.89 -10.59 7.62
N LEU A 277 14.86 -10.73 8.94
CA LEU A 277 14.87 -9.61 9.88
C LEU A 277 16.22 -9.49 10.60
N SER A 278 16.83 -10.62 10.95
CA SER A 278 18.19 -10.66 11.50
C SER A 278 18.76 -12.07 11.49
N ILE A 279 20.08 -12.15 11.62
CA ILE A 279 20.84 -13.38 11.81
C ILE A 279 21.56 -13.29 13.16
N SER A 280 21.53 -14.35 13.97
CA SER A 280 22.27 -14.42 15.22
C SER A 280 23.79 -14.38 15.00
N ALA A 281 24.55 -13.99 16.03
CA ALA A 281 26.00 -13.84 15.93
C ALA A 281 26.73 -15.14 15.53
N ASP A 282 26.18 -16.31 15.91
CA ASP A 282 26.69 -17.63 15.53
C ASP A 282 26.20 -18.10 14.14
N GLY A 283 25.41 -17.30 13.43
CA GLY A 283 24.86 -17.60 12.11
C GLY A 283 23.78 -18.69 12.10
N LYS A 284 23.42 -19.25 13.25
CA LYS A 284 22.54 -20.42 13.34
C LYS A 284 21.06 -20.05 13.22
N TRP A 285 20.67 -18.94 13.84
CA TRP A 285 19.27 -18.57 14.02
C TRP A 285 18.92 -17.34 13.20
N CYS A 286 17.82 -17.44 12.47
CA CYS A 286 17.29 -16.37 11.66
C CYS A 286 15.97 -15.93 12.25
N LYS A 287 15.86 -14.63 12.55
CA LYS A 287 14.56 -14.01 12.79
C LYS A 287 13.96 -13.67 11.44
N VAL A 288 12.74 -14.13 11.20
CA VAL A 288 12.06 -13.96 9.91
C VAL A 288 10.66 -13.42 10.12
N ASN A 289 10.17 -12.71 9.11
CA ASN A 289 8.78 -12.38 8.97
C ASN A 289 8.14 -13.26 7.89
N TYR A 290 7.03 -13.90 8.23
CA TYR A 290 6.24 -14.71 7.30
C TYR A 290 4.86 -14.08 7.10
N ILE A 291 4.49 -13.85 5.84
CA ILE A 291 3.16 -13.38 5.44
C ILE A 291 2.39 -14.56 4.85
N ASN A 292 1.32 -14.99 5.51
CA ASN A 292 0.51 -16.11 5.04
C ASN A 292 -0.43 -15.72 3.88
N ILE A 293 -1.12 -16.70 3.30
CA ILE A 293 -2.09 -16.51 2.19
C ILE A 293 -3.33 -15.66 2.55
N LYS A 294 -3.50 -15.27 3.81
CA LYS A 294 -4.53 -14.32 4.26
C LYS A 294 -3.94 -12.91 4.44
N ASN A 295 -2.73 -12.68 3.93
CA ASN A 295 -1.94 -11.48 4.13
C ASN A 295 -1.70 -11.13 5.61
N ILE A 296 -1.61 -12.13 6.49
CA ILE A 296 -1.30 -11.94 7.91
C ILE A 296 0.18 -12.19 8.14
N SER A 297 0.84 -11.16 8.66
CA SER A 297 2.26 -11.10 8.96
C SER A 297 2.56 -11.65 10.36
N THR A 298 3.60 -12.48 10.50
CA THR A 298 4.04 -13.05 11.77
C THR A 298 5.56 -13.17 11.87
N ASN A 299 6.13 -12.68 12.97
CA ASN A 299 7.56 -12.75 13.26
C ASN A 299 7.89 -14.05 14.01
N ASN A 300 8.89 -14.80 13.53
CA ASN A 300 9.30 -16.05 14.13
C ASN A 300 10.82 -16.26 14.06
N ILE A 301 11.32 -17.24 14.82
CA ILE A 301 12.72 -17.68 14.78
C ILE A 301 12.77 -19.02 14.05
N MET A 302 13.75 -19.19 13.16
CA MET A 302 14.00 -20.41 12.39
C MET A 302 15.50 -20.70 12.32
N LEU A 303 15.87 -21.89 11.86
CA LEU A 303 17.26 -22.19 11.49
C LEU A 303 17.61 -21.47 10.19
N CYS A 304 18.74 -20.75 10.15
CA CYS A 304 19.19 -20.10 8.92
C CYS A 304 19.51 -21.12 7.81
N ALA A 305 20.00 -22.31 8.18
CA ALA A 305 20.32 -23.39 7.25
C ALA A 305 19.09 -23.96 6.50
N ASP A 306 17.88 -23.58 6.92
CA ASP A 306 16.63 -23.96 6.28
C ASP A 306 16.17 -22.95 5.23
N LEU A 307 16.90 -21.84 5.06
CA LEU A 307 16.53 -20.71 4.20
C LEU A 307 17.52 -20.53 3.04
N SER A 308 17.03 -19.98 1.93
CA SER A 308 17.83 -19.62 0.76
C SER A 308 18.55 -18.27 0.90
N ILE A 309 19.30 -18.10 1.99
CA ILE A 309 20.10 -16.89 2.29
C ILE A 309 21.41 -16.93 1.51
#